data_AF-A0A818C8G1-F1
#
_entry.id   AF-A0A818C8G1-F1
#
_cell.length_a   1.000
_cell.length_b   1.000
_cell.length_c   1.000
_cell.angle_alpha   90.00
_cell.angle_beta   90.00
_cell.angle_gamma   90.00
#
_symmetry.space_group_name_H-M   'P 1'
#
loop_
_entity.id
_entity.type
_entity.pdbx_description
1 polymer ?
#
loop_
_entity_poly.entity_id
_entity_poly.type
_entity_poly.pdbx_seq_one_letter_code
_entity_poly.pdbx_strand_id
1 'polypeptide(L)' 'MKLVFIFMDPLSSSTVESSKDLICSITLQIFRDPALVGDGHIYERGAIVRWVAERGISLLTREPLNIN' A
#
# COMPACT_ATOMS: atom_id res chain seq x y z
N MET A 1 37.15 -5.55 -21.04
CA MET A 1 36.17 -4.71 -20.33
C MET A 1 35.21 -4.13 -21.37
N LYS A 2 34.01 -4.70 -21.49
CA LYS A 2 33.01 -4.23 -22.45
C LYS A 2 32.15 -3.21 -21.71
N LEU A 3 32.51 -1.95 -21.90
CA LEU A 3 31.85 -0.78 -21.33
C LEU A 3 30.50 -0.63 -22.04
N VAL A 4 29.42 -1.11 -21.42
CA VAL A 4 28.05 -0.85 -21.88
C VAL A 4 27.61 0.48 -21.28
N PHE A 5 28.07 1.59 -21.86
CA PHE A 5 27.46 2.91 -21.68
C PHE A 5 26.47 3.14 -22.81
N ILE A 6 25.33 2.46 -22.76
CA ILE A 6 24.18 2.84 -23.57
C ILE A 6 22.91 2.47 -22.78
N PHE A 7 22.07 3.47 -22.51
CA PHE A 7 20.66 3.41 -22.06
C PHE A 7 20.34 3.25 -20.57
N MET A 8 20.21 4.37 -19.85
CA MET A 8 19.11 4.63 -18.90
C MET A 8 19.07 6.16 -18.63
N ASP A 9 17.94 6.78 -18.91
CA ASP A 9 17.81 8.18 -19.32
C ASP A 9 18.24 9.26 -18.28
N PRO A 10 18.93 10.34 -18.69
CA PRO A 10 19.24 11.51 -17.84
C PRO A 10 18.05 12.47 -17.64
N LEU A 11 16.85 12.02 -17.99
CA LEU A 11 15.60 12.69 -17.71
C LEU A 11 14.74 11.69 -16.93
N SER A 12 14.97 11.59 -15.61
CA SER A 12 13.83 11.46 -14.70
C SER A 12 13.05 12.77 -14.82
N SER A 13 12.38 12.90 -15.97
CA SER A 13 11.14 13.61 -16.12
C SER A 13 10.32 13.17 -14.93
N SER A 14 9.67 14.11 -14.24
CA SER A 14 8.71 13.83 -13.19
C SER A 14 7.58 12.95 -13.75
N THR A 15 7.86 11.67 -13.96
CA THR A 15 6.87 10.67 -14.28
C THR A 15 6.16 10.37 -12.99
N VAL A 16 4.85 10.31 -13.09
CA VAL A 16 3.89 10.14 -12.00
C VAL A 16 4.07 8.73 -11.44
N GLU A 17 5.19 8.49 -10.75
CA GLU A 17 5.59 7.17 -10.30
C GLU A 17 4.68 6.74 -9.15
N SER A 18 3.69 5.95 -9.54
CA SER A 18 2.86 5.09 -8.69
C SER A 18 1.86 5.80 -7.76
N SER A 19 0.74 6.26 -8.33
CA SER A 19 -0.48 6.56 -7.56
C SER A 19 -1.00 5.40 -6.69
N LYS A 20 -0.43 4.19 -6.82
CA LYS A 20 -0.80 3.00 -6.04
C LYS A 20 -0.51 3.17 -4.55
N ASP A 21 0.49 3.97 -4.20
CA ASP A 21 0.89 4.20 -2.81
C ASP A 21 -0.15 5.04 -2.06
N LEU A 22 -1.06 5.69 -2.79
CA LEU A 22 -2.15 6.51 -2.27
C LEU A 22 -3.49 5.77 -2.24
N ILE A 23 -3.55 4.50 -2.64
CA ILE A 23 -4.79 3.72 -2.78
C ILE A 23 -4.87 2.66 -1.68
N CYS A 24 -6.02 2.57 -1.01
CA CYS A 24 -6.29 1.52 -0.04
C CYS A 24 -6.51 0.16 -0.74
N SER A 25 -5.83 -0.89 -0.27
CA SER A 25 -5.98 -2.24 -0.81
C SER A 25 -7.35 -2.90 -0.51
N ILE A 26 -8.13 -2.38 0.44
CA ILE A 26 -9.48 -2.88 0.77
C ILE A 26 -10.54 -2.19 -0.09
N THR A 27 -10.53 -0.85 -0.14
CA THR A 27 -11.57 -0.08 -0.84
C THR A 27 -11.24 0.15 -2.31
N LEU A 28 -9.98 -0.02 -2.71
CA LEU A 28 -9.44 0.30 -4.04
C LEU A 28 -9.71 1.77 -4.43
N GLN A 29 -9.77 2.66 -3.43
CA GLN A 29 -9.94 4.10 -3.57
C GLN A 29 -8.75 4.83 -2.93
N ILE A 30 -8.57 6.10 -3.28
CA ILE A 30 -7.60 6.97 -2.60
C ILE A 30 -7.96 7.05 -1.12
N PHE A 31 -6.95 6.96 -0.24
CA PHE A 31 -7.14 7.10 1.20
C PHE A 31 -7.84 8.42 1.55
N ARG A 32 -8.88 8.35 2.38
CA ARG A 32 -9.49 9.54 3.01
C ARG A 32 -9.08 9.63 4.48
N ASP A 33 -9.10 8.51 5.20
CA ASP A 33 -8.63 8.40 6.58
C ASP A 33 -7.68 7.21 6.71
N PRO A 34 -6.40 7.38 6.32
CA PRO A 34 -5.42 6.31 6.41
C PRO A 34 -5.13 5.93 7.88
N ALA A 35 -5.13 4.64 8.15
CA ALA A 35 -4.79 4.05 9.44
C ALA A 35 -3.68 3.01 9.26
N LEU A 36 -2.55 3.23 9.93
CA LEU A 36 -1.52 2.21 10.13
C LEU A 36 -2.01 1.22 11.18
N VAL A 37 -1.99 -0.08 10.87
CA VAL A 37 -2.39 -1.14 11.80
C VAL A 37 -1.21 -2.04 12.16
N GLY A 38 -1.41 -2.95 13.11
CA GLY A 38 -0.33 -3.78 13.69
C GLY A 38 0.41 -4.69 12.72
N ASP A 39 -0.12 -4.91 11.51
CA ASP A 39 0.56 -5.66 10.45
C ASP A 39 1.55 -4.82 9.63
N GLY A 40 1.72 -3.53 9.96
CA GLY A 40 2.63 -2.61 9.29
C GLY A 40 2.10 -2.00 7.98
N HIS A 41 0.84 -2.27 7.60
CA HIS A 41 0.23 -1.73 6.40
C HIS A 41 -0.76 -0.61 6.70
N ILE A 42 -1.00 0.24 5.69
CA ILE A 42 -1.95 1.35 5.77
C ILE A 42 -3.23 0.98 5.05
N TYR A 43 -4.35 1.15 5.74
CA TYR A 43 -5.68 0.91 5.20
C TYR A 43 -6.59 2.12 5.44
N GLU A 44 -7.73 2.18 4.75
CA GLU A 44 -8.80 3.11 5.09
C GLU A 44 -9.40 2.69 6.44
N ARG A 45 -9.45 3.59 7.43
CA ARG A 45 -9.80 3.27 8.82
C ARG A 45 -11.13 2.53 8.92
N GLY A 46 -12.18 3.06 8.30
CA GLY A 46 -13.50 2.42 8.33
C GLY A 46 -13.52 1.03 7.69
N ALA A 47 -12.70 0.83 6.66
CA ALA A 47 -12.64 -0.44 5.93
C ALA A 47 -11.90 -1.52 6.74
N ILE A 48 -10.74 -1.19 7.32
CA ILE A 48 -9.99 -2.16 8.14
C ILE A 48 -10.70 -2.47 9.45
N VAL A 49 -11.39 -1.50 10.05
CA VAL A 49 -12.21 -1.72 11.26
C VAL A 49 -13.26 -2.80 11.00
N ARG A 50 -14.00 -2.67 9.90
CA ARG A 50 -15.02 -3.64 9.50
C ARG A 50 -14.41 -5.00 9.14
N TRP A 51 -13.32 -5.02 8.39
CA TRP A 51 -12.68 -6.26 7.95
C TRP A 51 -12.24 -7.14 9.13
N VAL A 52 -11.55 -6.55 10.11
CA VAL A 52 -11.09 -7.30 11.29
C VAL A 52 -12.26 -7.68 12.20
N ALA A 53 -13.30 -6.84 12.32
CA ALA A 53 -14.51 -7.21 13.05
C ALA A 53 -15.20 -8.46 12.45
N GLU A 54 -15.18 -8.61 11.12
CA GLU A 54 -15.78 -9.75 10.42
C GLU A 54 -14.87 -10.99 10.36
N ARG A 55 -13.54 -10.82 10.25
CA ARG A 55 -12.61 -11.92 9.94
C ARG A 55 -11.47 -12.14 10.95
N GLY A 56 -11.10 -11.13 11.72
CA GLY A 56 -10.02 -11.22 12.72
C GLY A 56 -8.60 -11.42 12.16
N ILE A 57 -8.38 -11.23 10.85
CA ILE A 57 -7.09 -11.51 10.19
C ILE A 57 -6.67 -10.37 9.25
N SER A 58 -5.38 -10.22 8.98
CA SER A 58 -4.86 -9.32 7.94
C SER A 58 -5.23 -9.81 6.53
N LEU A 59 -5.57 -8.89 5.62
CA LEU A 59 -5.79 -9.20 4.21
C LEU A 59 -4.50 -9.68 3.51
N LEU A 60 -3.36 -9.11 3.89
CA LEU A 60 -2.08 -9.26 3.19
C LEU A 60 -1.25 -10.40 3.77
N THR A 61 -1.12 -10.47 5.09
CA THR A 61 -0.31 -11.50 5.75
C THR A 61 -1.11 -12.75 6.10
N ARG A 62 -2.45 -12.63 6.19
CA ARG A 62 -3.37 -13.67 6.70
C ARG A 62 -3.12 -14.07 8.17
N GLU A 63 -2.36 -13.28 8.90
CA GLU A 63 -2.13 -13.48 10.33
C GLU A 63 -3.24 -12.85 11.16
N PRO A 64 -3.45 -13.28 12.42
CA PRO A 64 -4.39 -12.65 13.33
C PRO A 64 -4.11 -11.15 13.47
N LEU A 65 -5.13 -10.32 13.29
CA LEU A 65 -5.03 -8.88 13.37
C LEU A 65 -6.06 -8.36 14.38
N ASN A 66 -5.63 -7.45 15.25
CA ASN A 66 -6.50 -6.80 16.22
C ASN A 66 -6.41 -5.28 16.05
N ILE A 67 -7.55 -4.61 16.21
CA ILE A 67 -7.66 -3.15 16.21
C ILE A 67 -7.81 -2.74 17.68
N ASN A 68 -6.67 -2.50 18.34
CA ASN A 68 -6.65 -1.96 19.70
C ASN A 68 -6.79 -0.43 19.69
#